data_AF-A0A091GUZ5-F1
#
_entry.id   AF-A0A091GUZ5-F1
#
_cell.length_a   1.000
_cell.length_b   1.000
_cell.length_c   1.000
_cell.angle_alpha   90.00
_cell.angle_beta   90.00
_cell.angle_gamma   90.00
#
_symmetry.space_group_name_H-M   'P 1'
#
loop_
_entity.id
_entity.type
_entity.pdbx_description
1 polymer ?
#
loop_
_entity_poly.entity_id
_entity_poly.type
_entity_poly.pdbx_seq_one_letter_code
_entity_poly.pdbx_strand_id
1 'polypeptide(L)'
;PGENETKVNLEELKTSVLYSGPVDPAEWVGLRKSYPLLVYLRNNLLMLAILAFEVTIYRHQEYYRCRNNLTTPVTKTIFHDITRAHLDDGLVNCVKYFINYFFYKFGLEKELPLCISVPLPRLFVHRHWKCAFKNVSPCQGPEQFIIAASSSHQLANVAYVSSLLFQTCFLLSVNVIDYPWRSGNANFNSNIIKWLYFPDFIVRPNPVFLVYDFMLLLCASLQRQTFEDENKAAVRIMAGDNVEICMNLDAASFSQHNPVPDFIHCR
;
A
#
# COMPACT_ATOMS: atom_id res chain seq x y z
N PRO A 1 11.81 28.48 -28.24
CA PRO A 1 12.21 29.20 -27.02
C PRO A 1 13.49 30.02 -27.26
N GLY A 2 13.42 31.34 -27.03
CA GLY A 2 14.60 32.21 -27.04
C GLY A 2 15.40 32.08 -25.74
N GLU A 3 16.68 32.45 -25.77
CA GLU A 3 17.64 32.36 -24.66
C GLU A 3 17.22 33.07 -23.36
N ASN A 4 16.15 33.88 -23.38
CA ASN A 4 15.73 34.74 -22.27
C ASN A 4 14.60 34.16 -21.38
N GLU A 5 13.98 33.02 -21.74
CA GLU A 5 12.81 32.51 -20.99
C GLU A 5 13.14 31.33 -20.05
N THR A 6 14.11 30.48 -20.42
CA THR A 6 14.50 29.29 -19.65
C THR A 6 16.01 29.19 -19.48
N LYS A 7 16.48 28.96 -18.25
CA LYS A 7 17.92 28.89 -17.88
C LYS A 7 18.60 27.58 -18.29
N VAL A 8 17.98 26.80 -19.17
CA VAL A 8 18.37 25.41 -19.45
C VAL A 8 19.26 25.38 -20.70
N ASN A 9 20.31 24.55 -20.66
CA ASN A 9 21.20 24.39 -21.80
C ASN A 9 20.41 23.88 -23.03
N LEU A 10 20.72 24.42 -24.20
CA LEU A 10 20.01 24.17 -25.45
C LEU A 10 20.07 22.69 -25.87
N GLU A 11 21.12 21.96 -25.49
CA GLU A 11 21.22 20.51 -25.69
C GLU A 11 20.24 19.72 -24.81
N GLU A 12 20.04 20.13 -23.56
CA GLU A 12 19.08 19.49 -22.65
C GLU A 12 17.64 19.77 -23.09
N LEU A 13 17.35 20.98 -23.58
CA LEU A 13 16.03 21.34 -24.11
C LEU A 13 15.64 20.44 -25.30
N LYS A 14 16.58 20.11 -26.19
CA LYS A 14 16.33 19.20 -27.32
C LYS A 14 15.98 17.77 -26.89
N THR A 15 16.32 17.36 -25.67
CA THR A 15 15.92 16.05 -25.11
C THR A 15 14.53 16.05 -24.48
N SER A 16 13.94 17.22 -24.26
CA SER A 16 12.61 17.35 -23.65
C SER A 16 11.49 16.95 -24.60
N VAL A 17 10.37 16.50 -24.03
CA VAL A 17 9.17 16.11 -24.81
C VAL A 17 8.59 17.30 -25.59
N LEU A 18 8.63 18.51 -25.01
CA LEU A 18 8.01 19.69 -25.60
C LEU A 18 8.81 20.28 -26.78
N TYR A 19 10.14 20.18 -26.75
CA TYR A 19 11.01 20.82 -27.73
C TYR A 19 11.74 19.85 -28.67
N SER A 20 11.57 18.53 -28.49
CA SER A 20 12.17 17.52 -29.38
C SER A 20 11.41 17.36 -30.70
N GLY A 21 10.11 17.62 -30.74
CA GLY A 21 9.28 17.44 -31.93
C GLY A 21 7.83 17.91 -31.76
N PRO A 22 6.99 17.75 -32.81
CA PRO A 22 5.57 18.09 -32.72
C PRO A 22 4.88 17.15 -31.73
N VAL A 23 4.20 17.74 -30.73
CA VAL A 23 3.45 16.99 -29.71
C VAL A 23 2.06 16.65 -30.25
N ASP A 24 1.70 15.37 -30.25
CA ASP A 24 0.35 14.91 -30.60
C ASP A 24 -0.56 14.95 -29.36
N PRO A 25 -1.66 15.74 -29.36
CA PRO A 25 -2.61 15.77 -28.25
C PRO A 25 -3.22 14.39 -27.93
N ALA A 26 -3.34 13.50 -28.92
CA ALA A 26 -3.88 12.16 -28.73
C ALA A 26 -2.96 11.25 -27.91
N GLU A 27 -1.64 11.46 -28.00
CA GLU A 27 -0.65 10.66 -27.26
C GLU A 27 -0.78 10.91 -25.74
N TRP A 28 -1.12 12.15 -25.32
CA TRP A 28 -1.39 12.46 -23.91
C TRP A 28 -2.63 11.75 -23.36
N VAL A 29 -3.70 11.63 -24.15
CA VAL A 29 -4.89 10.85 -23.78
C VAL A 29 -4.58 9.35 -23.71
N GLY A 30 -3.40 8.92 -24.18
CA GLY A 30 -2.97 7.54 -24.22
C GLY A 30 -3.42 6.82 -25.49
N LEU A 31 -3.69 7.56 -26.58
CA LEU A 31 -3.99 7.00 -27.89
C LEU A 31 -2.72 7.04 -28.74
N ARG A 32 -2.07 5.88 -28.91
CA ARG A 32 -0.91 5.76 -29.77
C ARG A 32 -1.16 4.77 -30.89
N LYS A 33 -0.91 5.20 -32.13
CA LYS A 33 -0.93 4.30 -33.29
C LYS A 33 0.27 3.36 -33.21
N SER A 34 0.02 2.08 -32.97
CA SER A 34 1.06 1.05 -32.84
C SER A 34 0.78 -0.12 -33.79
N TYR A 35 1.84 -0.61 -34.42
CA TYR A 35 1.84 -1.86 -35.17
C TYR A 35 2.90 -2.76 -34.52
N PRO A 36 2.57 -3.92 -33.95
CA PRO A 36 1.28 -4.63 -33.98
C PRO A 36 0.25 -4.23 -32.91
N LEU A 37 -1.03 -4.15 -33.29
CA LEU A 37 -2.15 -3.73 -32.42
C LEU A 37 -2.34 -4.63 -31.18
N LEU A 38 -2.13 -5.93 -31.32
CA LEU A 38 -2.40 -6.88 -30.23
C LEU A 38 -1.44 -6.68 -29.04
N VAL A 39 -0.18 -6.29 -29.30
CA VAL A 39 0.79 -5.98 -28.24
C VAL A 39 0.36 -4.72 -27.48
N TYR A 40 -0.18 -3.73 -28.19
CA TYR A 40 -0.71 -2.50 -27.61
C TYR A 40 -1.92 -2.76 -26.71
N LEU A 41 -2.84 -3.64 -27.14
CA LEU A 41 -4.05 -3.97 -26.38
C LEU A 41 -3.85 -5.03 -25.29
N ARG A 42 -2.72 -5.76 -25.30
CA ARG A 42 -2.45 -6.90 -24.41
C ARG A 42 -2.74 -6.60 -22.94
N ASN A 43 -2.26 -5.47 -22.42
CA ASN A 43 -2.42 -5.14 -21.01
C ASN A 43 -3.89 -4.88 -20.64
N ASN A 44 -4.66 -4.23 -21.51
CA ASN A 44 -6.10 -4.00 -21.31
C ASN A 44 -6.89 -5.31 -21.37
N LEU A 45 -6.56 -6.19 -22.32
CA LEU A 45 -7.18 -7.50 -22.43
C LEU A 45 -6.90 -8.38 -21.20
N LEU A 46 -5.66 -8.36 -20.69
CA LEU A 46 -5.29 -9.07 -19.46
C LEU A 46 -6.03 -8.50 -18.24
N MET A 47 -6.13 -7.18 -18.12
CA MET A 47 -6.91 -6.53 -17.06
C MET A 47 -8.38 -6.97 -17.10
N LEU A 48 -9.01 -6.94 -18.29
CA LEU A 48 -10.38 -7.40 -18.47
C LEU A 48 -10.55 -8.88 -18.13
N ALA A 49 -9.60 -9.72 -18.54
CA ALA A 49 -9.61 -11.15 -18.23
C ALA A 49 -9.53 -11.39 -16.71
N ILE A 50 -8.69 -10.66 -15.99
CA ILE A 50 -8.57 -10.75 -14.52
C ILE A 50 -9.88 -10.32 -13.85
N LEU A 51 -10.49 -9.20 -14.26
CA LEU A 51 -11.77 -8.74 -13.72
C LEU A 51 -12.91 -9.73 -13.97
N ALA A 52 -12.98 -10.29 -15.18
CA ALA A 52 -13.96 -11.33 -15.50
C ALA A 52 -13.72 -12.60 -14.69
N PHE A 53 -12.45 -12.98 -14.48
CA PHE A 53 -12.06 -14.15 -13.70
C PHE A 53 -12.39 -13.99 -12.22
N GLU A 54 -12.20 -12.81 -11.64
CA GLU A 54 -12.60 -12.48 -10.27
C GLU A 54 -14.09 -12.75 -10.06
N VAL A 55 -14.95 -12.15 -10.90
CA VAL A 55 -16.41 -12.35 -10.83
C VAL A 55 -16.79 -13.81 -11.02
N THR A 56 -16.11 -14.50 -11.95
CA THR A 56 -16.33 -15.93 -12.21
C THR A 56 -16.01 -16.78 -10.99
N ILE A 57 -14.90 -16.51 -10.29
CA ILE A 57 -14.55 -17.21 -9.04
C ILE A 57 -15.62 -16.97 -7.96
N TYR A 58 -16.03 -15.71 -7.75
CA TYR A 58 -17.06 -15.39 -6.75
C TYR A 58 -18.36 -16.14 -7.02
N ARG A 59 -18.84 -16.13 -8.27
CA ARG A 59 -20.05 -16.86 -8.67
C ARG A 59 -19.90 -18.37 -8.56
N HIS A 60 -18.74 -18.91 -8.91
CA HIS A 60 -18.47 -20.33 -8.79
C HIS A 60 -18.51 -20.77 -7.32
N GLN A 61 -17.89 -20.01 -6.42
CA GLN A 61 -17.90 -20.28 -4.99
C GLN A 61 -19.31 -20.19 -4.39
N GLU A 62 -20.09 -19.18 -4.79
CA GLU A 62 -21.49 -19.02 -4.38
C GLU A 62 -22.34 -20.21 -4.83
N TYR A 63 -22.25 -20.58 -6.11
CA TYR A 63 -22.97 -21.73 -6.67
C TYR A 63 -22.62 -23.04 -5.95
N TYR A 64 -21.33 -23.30 -5.70
CA TYR A 64 -20.87 -24.48 -4.98
C TYR A 64 -21.45 -24.55 -3.55
N ARG A 65 -21.46 -23.43 -2.83
CA ARG A 65 -22.03 -23.35 -1.48
C ARG A 65 -23.53 -23.60 -1.48
N CYS A 66 -24.28 -22.99 -2.41
CA CYS A 66 -25.71 -23.20 -2.54
C CYS A 66 -26.06 -24.66 -2.84
N ARG A 67 -25.34 -25.29 -3.78
CA ARG A 67 -25.60 -26.69 -4.17
C ARG A 67 -25.36 -27.67 -3.03
N ASN A 68 -24.37 -27.40 -2.19
CA ASN A 68 -23.98 -28.27 -1.09
C ASN A 68 -24.56 -27.84 0.27
N ASN A 69 -25.45 -26.84 0.31
CA ASN A 69 -26.02 -26.27 1.53
C ASN A 69 -24.96 -25.83 2.57
N LEU A 70 -23.83 -25.28 2.11
CA LEU A 70 -22.74 -24.81 2.97
C LEU A 70 -22.93 -23.33 3.33
N THR A 71 -22.69 -22.98 4.58
CA THR A 71 -22.71 -21.59 5.05
C THR A 71 -21.38 -20.87 4.74
N THR A 72 -21.41 -19.54 4.67
CA THR A 72 -20.19 -18.75 4.52
C THR A 72 -19.38 -18.82 5.83
N PRO A 73 -18.10 -19.21 5.79
CA PRO A 73 -17.29 -19.32 7.00
C PRO A 73 -17.07 -17.93 7.62
N VAL A 74 -17.18 -17.86 8.94
CA VAL A 74 -17.10 -16.61 9.72
C VAL A 74 -15.71 -15.97 9.59
N THR A 75 -14.68 -16.80 9.52
CA THR A 75 -13.32 -16.42 9.16
C THR A 75 -13.07 -16.83 7.71
N LYS A 76 -12.62 -15.90 6.87
CA LYS A 76 -12.33 -16.14 5.44
C LYS A 76 -11.00 -16.92 5.28
N THR A 77 -10.82 -18.01 6.02
CA THR A 77 -9.60 -18.82 6.06
C THR A 77 -9.58 -19.90 4.98
N ILE A 78 -8.39 -20.40 4.67
CA ILE A 78 -8.19 -21.50 3.72
C ILE A 78 -8.41 -22.85 4.42
N PHE A 79 -7.83 -23.00 5.61
CA PHE A 79 -7.97 -24.21 6.43
C PHE A 79 -8.94 -23.94 7.58
N HIS A 80 -10.14 -24.52 7.53
CA HIS A 80 -11.18 -24.30 8.54
C HIS A 80 -10.96 -25.11 9.83
N ASP A 81 -10.13 -26.16 9.77
CA ASP A 81 -9.78 -27.06 10.87
C ASP A 81 -8.76 -26.43 11.84
N ILE A 82 -7.98 -25.46 11.39
CA ILE A 82 -6.86 -24.90 12.16
C ILE A 82 -7.28 -23.63 12.92
N THR A 83 -7.10 -23.66 14.24
CA THR A 83 -7.36 -22.56 15.17
C THR A 83 -6.11 -22.29 16.01
N ARG A 84 -6.15 -21.27 16.88
CA ARG A 84 -5.06 -20.97 17.81
C ARG A 84 -4.67 -22.14 18.71
N ALA A 85 -5.62 -23.02 19.05
CA ALA A 85 -5.33 -24.19 19.88
C ALA A 85 -4.41 -25.19 19.16
N HIS A 86 -4.60 -25.36 17.85
CA HIS A 86 -3.81 -26.30 17.04
C HIS A 86 -2.41 -25.79 16.66
N LEU A 87 -2.07 -24.55 17.03
CA LEU A 87 -0.78 -23.93 16.69
C LEU A 87 0.40 -24.72 17.28
N ASP A 88 0.25 -25.19 18.51
CA ASP A 88 1.33 -25.76 19.31
C ASP A 88 1.39 -27.30 19.20
N ASP A 89 0.48 -27.93 18.44
CA ASP A 89 0.40 -29.39 18.29
C ASP A 89 1.47 -29.98 17.35
N GLY A 90 2.02 -29.17 16.45
CA GLY A 90 3.06 -29.63 15.52
C GLY A 90 3.37 -28.65 14.39
N LEU A 91 4.53 -28.84 13.75
CA LEU A 91 5.06 -27.93 12.73
C LEU A 91 4.10 -27.73 11.53
N VAL A 92 3.43 -28.80 11.08
CA VAL A 92 2.49 -28.72 9.95
C VAL A 92 1.27 -27.87 10.31
N ASN A 93 0.74 -28.01 11.53
CA ASN A 93 -0.39 -27.22 11.99
C ASN A 93 0.01 -25.76 12.22
N CYS A 94 1.23 -25.52 12.71
CA CYS A 94 1.83 -24.21 12.84
C CYS A 94 1.95 -23.48 11.49
N VAL A 95 2.44 -24.15 10.45
CA VAL A 95 2.51 -23.58 9.09
C VAL A 95 1.12 -23.27 8.54
N LYS A 96 0.15 -24.18 8.69
CA LYS A 96 -1.24 -23.93 8.27
C LYS A 96 -1.86 -22.74 9.01
N TYR A 97 -1.58 -22.60 10.31
CA TYR A 97 -2.05 -21.47 11.11
C TYR A 97 -1.46 -20.15 10.59
N PHE A 98 -0.15 -20.10 10.32
CA PHE A 98 0.45 -18.91 9.72
C PHE A 98 -0.11 -18.62 8.34
N ILE A 99 -0.33 -19.61 7.46
CA ILE A 99 -0.95 -19.36 6.16
C ILE A 99 -2.33 -18.68 6.32
N ASN A 100 -3.12 -19.07 7.32
CA ASN A 100 -4.42 -18.46 7.60
C ASN A 100 -4.33 -17.07 8.26
N TYR A 101 -3.42 -16.87 9.21
CA TYR A 101 -3.43 -15.73 10.15
C TYR A 101 -2.13 -14.91 10.15
N PHE A 102 -1.24 -15.06 9.17
CA PHE A 102 0.04 -14.36 9.11
C PHE A 102 -0.14 -12.83 9.20
N PHE A 103 -1.01 -12.29 8.35
CA PHE A 103 -1.27 -10.85 8.33
C PHE A 103 -2.06 -10.40 9.57
N TYR A 104 -2.91 -11.27 10.13
CA TYR A 104 -3.63 -10.99 11.37
C TYR A 104 -2.70 -10.84 12.58
N LYS A 105 -1.60 -11.61 12.66
CA LYS A 105 -0.63 -11.49 13.76
C LYS A 105 0.46 -10.43 13.50
N PHE A 106 0.95 -10.32 12.27
CA PHE A 106 2.13 -9.52 11.95
C PHE A 106 1.85 -8.27 11.10
N GLY A 107 0.59 -7.88 10.91
CA GLY A 107 0.24 -6.82 9.95
C GLY A 107 0.99 -5.49 10.19
N LEU A 108 1.04 -5.01 11.45
CA LEU A 108 1.80 -3.79 11.81
C LEU A 108 3.30 -3.93 11.56
N GLU A 109 3.88 -5.10 11.84
CA GLU A 109 5.30 -5.36 11.62
C GLU A 109 5.65 -5.43 10.13
N LYS A 110 4.72 -5.82 9.26
CA LYS A 110 4.93 -5.83 7.80
C LYS A 110 4.75 -4.45 7.17
N GLU A 111 3.93 -3.59 7.76
CA GLU A 111 3.73 -2.24 7.28
C GLU A 111 5.00 -1.36 7.47
N LEU A 112 5.78 -1.60 8.53
CA LEU A 112 6.95 -0.80 8.86
C LEU A 112 8.09 -0.91 7.82
N PRO A 113 8.56 -2.11 7.40
CA PRO A 113 9.55 -2.25 6.32
C PRO A 113 9.08 -1.68 4.99
N LEU A 114 7.78 -1.82 4.69
CA LEU A 114 7.21 -1.30 3.44
C LEU A 114 7.19 0.23 3.43
N CYS A 115 6.91 0.86 4.57
CA CYS A 115 7.03 2.30 4.76
C CYS A 115 8.47 2.79 4.56
N ILE A 116 9.47 2.03 5.04
CA ILE A 116 10.90 2.34 4.85
C ILE A 116 11.34 2.17 3.39
N SER A 117 10.66 1.32 2.63
CA SER A 117 10.93 1.09 1.20
C SER A 117 10.46 2.26 0.31
N VAL A 118 9.61 3.15 0.84
CA VAL A 118 9.17 4.36 0.13
C VAL A 118 10.31 5.38 0.10
N PRO A 119 10.64 5.98 -1.06
CA PRO A 119 11.74 6.93 -1.13
C PRO A 119 11.58 8.14 -0.20
N LEU A 120 12.70 8.56 0.37
CA LEU A 120 12.84 9.53 1.47
C LEU A 120 11.94 10.78 1.36
N PRO A 121 11.81 11.48 0.21
CA PRO A 121 10.95 12.68 0.10
C PRO A 121 9.47 12.40 0.41
N ARG A 122 8.97 11.24 -0.03
CA ARG A 122 7.60 10.78 0.21
C ARG A 122 7.42 10.28 1.64
N LEU A 123 8.45 9.65 2.20
CA LEU A 123 8.50 9.28 3.60
C LEU A 123 8.43 10.51 4.51
N PHE A 124 9.06 11.63 4.14
CA PHE A 124 8.95 12.88 4.91
C PHE A 124 7.51 13.37 4.98
N VAL A 125 6.77 13.41 3.86
CA VAL A 125 5.35 13.82 3.86
C VAL A 125 4.51 12.90 4.77
N HIS A 126 4.66 11.59 4.62
CA HIS A 126 3.97 10.61 5.46
C HIS A 126 4.34 10.75 6.94
N ARG A 127 5.63 10.93 7.25
CA ARG A 127 6.14 11.07 8.62
C ARG A 127 5.69 12.38 9.26
N HIS A 128 5.74 13.49 8.53
CA HIS A 128 5.25 14.79 9.01
C HIS A 128 3.78 14.72 9.36
N TRP A 129 2.96 14.09 8.50
CA TRP A 129 1.54 13.91 8.80
C TRP A 129 1.31 13.02 10.02
N LYS A 130 2.02 11.89 10.13
CA LYS A 130 1.95 11.01 11.31
C LYS A 130 2.32 11.75 12.60
N CYS A 131 3.40 12.54 12.58
CA CYS A 131 3.82 13.36 13.72
C CYS A 131 2.80 14.46 14.05
N ALA A 132 2.25 15.14 13.05
CA ALA A 132 1.21 16.14 13.25
C ALA A 132 -0.04 15.54 13.91
N PHE A 133 -0.48 14.36 13.47
CA PHE A 133 -1.60 13.66 14.07
C PHE A 133 -1.33 13.26 15.53
N LYS A 134 -0.14 12.72 15.83
CA LYS A 134 0.26 12.36 17.19
C LYS A 134 0.30 13.57 18.13
N ASN A 135 0.62 14.75 17.62
CA ASN A 135 0.62 16.00 18.38
C ASN A 135 -0.78 16.59 18.58
N VAL A 136 -1.70 16.38 17.62
CA VAL A 136 -3.07 16.91 17.66
C VAL A 136 -4.04 16.00 18.44
N SER A 137 -3.76 14.69 18.49
CA SER A 137 -4.55 13.73 19.25
C SER A 137 -3.80 13.23 20.50
N PRO A 138 -3.78 13.99 21.61
CA PRO A 138 -3.46 13.45 22.93
C PRO A 138 -4.68 12.66 23.44
N CYS A 139 -5.11 11.63 22.70
CA CYS A 139 -6.25 10.82 23.09
C CYS A 139 -5.81 9.87 24.20
N GLN A 140 -6.32 10.08 25.41
CA GLN A 140 -6.12 9.26 26.61
C GLN A 140 -6.91 7.93 26.52
N GLY A 141 -6.80 7.22 25.40
CA GLY A 141 -7.45 5.92 25.17
C GLY A 141 -6.48 4.75 25.37
N PRO A 142 -6.98 3.50 25.43
CA PRO A 142 -6.12 2.32 25.37
C PRO A 142 -5.31 2.35 24.06
N GLU A 143 -4.03 1.96 24.12
CA GLU A 143 -3.08 2.12 23.01
C GLU A 143 -3.60 1.55 21.68
N GLN A 144 -4.34 0.45 21.72
CA GLN A 144 -4.96 -0.19 20.56
C GLN A 144 -6.05 0.66 19.88
N PHE A 145 -6.83 1.42 20.64
CA PHE A 145 -7.83 2.33 20.07
C PHE A 145 -7.13 3.51 19.38
N ILE A 146 -6.02 3.99 19.93
CA ILE A 146 -5.19 5.04 19.33
C ILE A 146 -4.55 4.53 18.02
N ILE A 147 -4.04 3.30 18.04
CA ILE A 147 -3.42 2.66 16.88
C ILE A 147 -4.47 2.43 15.78
N ALA A 148 -5.64 1.89 16.11
CA ALA A 148 -6.73 1.66 15.16
C ALA A 148 -7.27 2.98 14.55
N ALA A 149 -7.47 4.02 15.37
CA ALA A 149 -7.88 5.34 14.88
C ALA A 149 -6.81 5.94 13.95
N SER A 150 -5.53 5.83 14.32
CA SER A 150 -4.40 6.34 13.52
C SER A 150 -4.27 5.62 12.16
N SER A 151 -4.61 4.33 12.09
CA SER A 151 -4.57 3.53 10.87
C SER A 151 -5.56 4.03 9.80
N SER A 152 -6.76 4.43 10.20
CA SER A 152 -7.76 4.97 9.26
C SER A 152 -7.34 6.29 8.61
N HIS A 153 -6.76 7.20 9.41
CA HIS A 153 -6.21 8.45 8.92
C HIS A 153 -4.99 8.22 8.05
N GLN A 154 -4.11 7.31 8.44
CA GLN A 154 -2.94 6.94 7.65
C GLN A 154 -3.35 6.42 6.26
N LEU A 155 -4.38 5.57 6.16
CA LEU A 155 -4.90 5.09 4.89
C LEU A 155 -5.37 6.25 3.98
N ALA A 156 -6.16 7.18 4.54
CA ALA A 156 -6.64 8.35 3.80
C ALA A 156 -5.48 9.23 3.29
N ASN A 157 -4.43 9.40 4.10
CA ASN A 157 -3.26 10.18 3.70
C ASN A 157 -2.46 9.51 2.59
N VAL A 158 -2.21 8.20 2.72
CA VAL A 158 -1.49 7.44 1.68
C VAL A 158 -2.27 7.52 0.37
N ALA A 159 -3.60 7.37 0.42
CA ALA A 159 -4.47 7.50 -0.76
C ALA A 159 -4.41 8.90 -1.37
N TYR A 160 -4.48 9.95 -0.54
CA TYR A 160 -4.42 11.35 -0.97
C TYR A 160 -3.06 11.72 -1.57
N VAL A 161 -1.96 11.33 -0.94
CA VAL A 161 -0.62 11.57 -1.47
C VAL A 161 -0.42 10.81 -2.78
N SER A 162 -0.88 9.56 -2.86
CA SER A 162 -0.79 8.76 -4.09
C SER A 162 -1.60 9.37 -5.24
N SER A 163 -2.80 9.89 -4.97
CA SER A 163 -3.64 10.53 -5.99
C SER A 163 -3.02 11.85 -6.48
N LEU A 164 -2.44 12.65 -5.59
CA LEU A 164 -1.69 13.84 -5.96
C LEU A 164 -0.47 13.49 -6.83
N LEU A 165 0.31 12.46 -6.47
CA LEU A 165 1.48 12.03 -7.24
C LEU A 165 1.11 11.44 -8.60
N PHE A 166 -0.04 10.77 -8.69
CA PHE A 166 -0.58 10.33 -9.97
C PHE A 166 -0.98 11.53 -10.84
N GLN A 167 -1.66 12.52 -10.26
CA GLN A 167 -2.02 13.75 -10.95
C GLN A 167 -0.79 14.51 -11.43
N THR A 168 0.30 14.61 -10.66
CA THR A 168 1.54 15.27 -11.13
C THR A 168 2.14 14.55 -12.34
N CYS A 169 2.10 13.22 -12.39
CA CYS A 169 2.54 12.45 -13.56
C CYS A 169 1.65 12.71 -14.79
N PHE A 170 0.35 12.93 -14.59
CA PHE A 170 -0.62 13.18 -15.67
C PHE A 170 -0.58 14.62 -16.21
N LEU A 171 -0.39 15.61 -15.32
CA LEU A 171 -0.28 17.03 -15.65
C LEU A 171 0.94 17.36 -16.52
N LEU A 172 1.88 16.41 -16.65
CA LEU A 172 3.14 16.51 -17.36
C LEU A 172 3.01 16.69 -18.87
N SER A 173 1.82 16.55 -19.47
CA SER A 173 1.66 16.71 -20.93
C SER A 173 0.42 17.50 -21.37
N VAL A 174 -0.25 18.18 -20.44
CA VAL A 174 -1.36 19.11 -20.75
C VAL A 174 -0.85 20.51 -21.07
N ASN A 175 0.17 20.95 -20.33
CA ASN A 175 0.65 22.31 -20.43
C ASN A 175 1.60 22.44 -21.62
N VAL A 176 1.24 23.30 -22.56
CA VAL A 176 2.14 23.74 -23.65
C VAL A 176 3.18 24.75 -23.14
N ILE A 177 3.04 25.17 -21.88
CA ILE A 177 3.89 26.16 -21.20
C ILE A 177 4.82 25.42 -20.25
N ASP A 178 6.10 25.80 -20.27
CA ASP A 178 7.12 25.29 -19.36
C ASP A 178 6.80 25.62 -17.89
N TYR A 179 7.27 24.76 -17.00
CA TYR A 179 6.97 24.90 -15.59
C TYR A 179 7.75 26.04 -14.91
N PRO A 180 7.18 26.70 -13.87
CA PRO A 180 7.80 27.84 -13.21
C PRO A 180 9.19 27.56 -12.61
N TRP A 181 9.47 26.32 -12.17
CA TRP A 181 10.78 25.94 -11.62
C TRP A 181 11.91 25.86 -12.66
N ARG A 182 11.60 25.92 -13.96
CA ARG A 182 12.59 26.02 -15.06
C ARG A 182 12.76 27.43 -15.62
N SER A 183 12.01 28.41 -15.08
CA SER A 183 12.14 29.83 -15.47
C SER A 183 13.54 30.37 -15.16
N GLY A 184 13.99 31.37 -15.93
CA GLY A 184 15.25 32.09 -15.73
C GLY A 184 15.56 32.52 -14.29
N ASN A 185 14.51 32.85 -13.52
CA ASN A 185 14.63 33.32 -12.14
C ASN A 185 14.62 32.21 -11.08
N ALA A 186 14.43 30.95 -11.47
CA ALA A 186 14.32 29.82 -10.55
C ALA A 186 15.68 29.12 -10.35
N ASN A 187 16.05 28.86 -9.09
CA ASN A 187 17.31 28.19 -8.74
C ASN A 187 17.14 26.68 -8.49
N PHE A 188 16.34 25.99 -9.31
CA PHE A 188 16.16 24.55 -9.20
C PHE A 188 17.09 23.79 -10.17
N ASN A 189 17.91 22.90 -9.62
CA ASN A 189 18.67 21.93 -10.41
C ASN A 189 17.78 20.70 -10.74
N SER A 190 18.02 20.07 -11.89
CA SER A 190 17.46 18.78 -12.30
C SER A 190 17.49 17.71 -11.20
N ASN A 191 18.54 17.67 -10.37
CA ASN A 191 18.62 16.74 -9.24
C ASN A 191 17.60 17.05 -8.14
N ILE A 192 17.36 18.33 -7.83
CA ILE A 192 16.39 18.77 -6.82
C ILE A 192 14.97 18.50 -7.31
N ILE A 193 14.71 18.78 -8.59
CA ILE A 193 13.42 18.50 -9.25
C ILE A 193 13.10 17.00 -9.20
N LYS A 194 14.08 16.16 -9.57
CA LYS A 194 13.95 14.70 -9.47
C LYS A 194 13.71 14.23 -8.04
N TRP A 195 14.40 14.83 -7.07
CA TRP A 195 14.24 14.49 -5.66
C TRP A 195 12.86 14.88 -5.13
N LEU A 196 12.34 16.06 -5.47
CA LEU A 196 11.00 16.51 -5.09
C LEU A 196 9.86 15.83 -5.85
N TYR A 197 10.16 15.06 -6.91
CA TYR A 197 9.18 14.41 -7.79
C TYR A 197 8.22 15.43 -8.44
N PHE A 198 8.73 16.61 -8.78
CA PHE A 198 7.98 17.61 -9.53
C PHE A 198 7.80 17.18 -10.99
N PRO A 199 6.68 17.57 -11.63
CA PRO A 199 6.52 17.32 -13.05
C PRO A 199 7.58 18.07 -13.84
N ASP A 200 8.17 17.48 -14.86
CA ASP A 200 9.18 18.14 -15.68
C ASP A 200 9.30 17.43 -17.03
N PHE A 201 9.39 18.21 -18.11
CA PHE A 201 9.50 17.69 -19.48
C PHE A 201 10.88 17.11 -19.79
N ILE A 202 11.91 17.57 -19.06
CA ILE A 202 13.30 17.11 -19.21
C ILE A 202 13.53 15.88 -18.33
N VAL A 203 13.31 16.00 -17.02
CA VAL A 203 13.49 14.90 -16.06
C VAL A 203 12.15 14.32 -15.66
N ARG A 204 11.67 13.33 -16.43
CA ARG A 204 10.36 12.72 -16.16
C ARG A 204 10.35 11.99 -14.79
N PRO A 205 9.32 12.20 -13.96
CA PRO A 205 9.10 11.42 -12.76
C PRO A 205 8.86 9.96 -13.14
N ASN A 206 9.52 9.04 -12.46
CA ASN A 206 9.41 7.61 -12.75
C ASN A 206 8.12 7.02 -12.14
N PRO A 207 7.14 6.60 -12.96
CA PRO A 207 5.84 6.13 -12.48
C PRO A 207 5.92 4.81 -11.72
N VAL A 208 7.01 4.05 -11.86
CA VAL A 208 7.23 2.79 -11.12
C VAL A 208 7.23 3.03 -9.60
N PHE A 209 7.57 4.24 -9.15
CA PHE A 209 7.54 4.55 -7.72
C PHE A 209 6.13 4.52 -7.12
N LEU A 210 5.08 4.75 -7.91
CA LEU A 210 3.69 4.64 -7.46
C LEU A 210 3.31 3.21 -7.05
N VAL A 211 4.03 2.20 -7.54
CA VAL A 211 3.80 0.80 -7.15
C VAL A 211 4.10 0.60 -5.66
N TYR A 212 5.15 1.25 -5.12
CA TYR A 212 5.47 1.15 -3.69
C TYR A 212 4.39 1.82 -2.83
N ASP A 213 3.89 2.98 -3.27
CA ASP A 213 2.80 3.68 -2.58
C ASP A 213 1.49 2.86 -2.65
N PHE A 214 1.22 2.20 -3.78
CA PHE A 214 0.09 1.27 -3.93
C PHE A 214 0.21 0.06 -2.99
N MET A 215 1.40 -0.56 -2.89
CA MET A 215 1.62 -1.67 -1.96
C MET A 215 1.43 -1.21 -0.51
N LEU A 216 1.92 -0.02 -0.16
CA LEU A 216 1.71 0.56 1.17
C LEU A 216 0.22 0.79 1.46
N LEU A 217 -0.52 1.31 0.48
CA LEU A 217 -1.96 1.49 0.58
C LEU A 217 -2.69 0.16 0.77
N LEU A 218 -2.29 -0.87 0.01
CA LEU A 218 -2.85 -2.22 0.12
C LEU A 218 -2.61 -2.77 1.52
N CYS A 219 -1.38 -2.72 2.03
CA CYS A 219 -1.07 -3.18 3.39
C CYS A 219 -1.84 -2.38 4.46
N ALA A 220 -1.91 -1.06 4.35
CA ALA A 220 -2.69 -0.24 5.28
C ALA A 220 -4.19 -0.58 5.23
N SER A 221 -4.74 -0.91 4.05
CA SER A 221 -6.14 -1.31 3.90
C SER A 221 -6.43 -2.66 4.56
N LEU A 222 -5.51 -3.62 4.40
CA LEU A 222 -5.57 -4.90 5.07
C LEU A 222 -5.42 -4.72 6.59
N GLN A 223 -4.53 -3.83 7.04
CA GLN A 223 -4.31 -3.56 8.46
C GLN A 223 -5.54 -2.95 9.12
N ARG A 224 -6.23 -2.04 8.41
CA ARG A 224 -7.51 -1.51 8.87
C ARG A 224 -8.54 -2.63 9.03
N GLN A 225 -8.65 -3.51 8.02
CA GLN A 225 -9.57 -4.65 8.07
C GLN A 225 -9.27 -5.57 9.24
N THR A 226 -8.00 -5.86 9.54
CA THR A 226 -7.63 -6.69 10.70
C THR A 226 -8.03 -6.05 12.01
N PHE A 227 -7.88 -4.74 12.20
CA PHE A 227 -8.36 -4.06 13.41
C PHE A 227 -9.88 -4.15 13.58
N GLU A 228 -10.65 -4.09 12.49
CA GLU A 228 -12.10 -4.29 12.54
C GLU A 228 -12.46 -5.74 12.89
N ASP A 229 -11.68 -6.72 12.41
CA ASP A 229 -11.90 -8.14 12.67
C ASP A 229 -11.43 -8.58 14.07
N GLU A 230 -10.37 -7.98 14.63
CA GLU A 230 -9.88 -8.22 16.01
C GLU A 230 -10.92 -7.89 17.08
N ASN A 231 -11.82 -6.93 16.80
CA ASN A 231 -12.89 -6.57 17.72
C ASN A 231 -14.02 -7.63 17.78
N LYS A 232 -14.08 -8.56 16.82
CA LYS A 232 -15.12 -9.59 16.76
C LYS A 232 -14.74 -10.78 17.63
N ALA A 233 -15.57 -11.06 18.65
CA ALA A 233 -15.35 -12.18 19.57
C ALA A 233 -15.19 -13.54 18.86
N ALA A 234 -15.96 -13.80 17.81
CA ALA A 234 -15.84 -15.04 17.04
C ALA A 234 -14.45 -15.21 16.40
N VAL A 235 -13.85 -14.12 15.92
CA VAL A 235 -12.50 -14.14 15.33
C VAL A 235 -11.46 -14.34 16.42
N ARG A 236 -11.58 -13.66 17.57
CA ARG A 236 -10.67 -13.82 18.71
C ARG A 236 -10.60 -15.26 19.23
N ILE A 237 -11.73 -15.97 19.26
CA ILE A 237 -11.77 -17.37 19.69
C ILE A 237 -10.99 -18.26 18.71
N MET A 238 -11.12 -18.02 17.40
CA MET A 238 -10.48 -18.86 16.37
C MET A 238 -9.00 -18.51 16.16
N ALA A 239 -8.69 -17.22 16.01
CA ALA A 239 -7.37 -16.70 15.66
C ALA A 239 -6.49 -16.43 16.90
N GLY A 240 -7.07 -16.36 18.08
CA GLY A 240 -6.40 -15.98 19.33
C GLY A 240 -6.35 -14.47 19.53
N ASP A 241 -6.19 -14.06 20.78
CA ASP A 241 -6.12 -12.64 21.15
C ASP A 241 -4.82 -11.98 20.64
N ASN A 242 -4.90 -10.69 20.33
CA ASN A 242 -3.80 -9.82 19.88
C ASN A 242 -3.52 -8.68 20.87
N VAL A 243 -4.19 -8.68 22.03
CA VAL A 243 -3.99 -7.67 23.05
C VAL A 243 -2.59 -7.79 23.67
N GLU A 244 -1.90 -6.66 23.75
CA GLU A 244 -0.61 -6.56 24.43
C GLU A 244 -0.74 -6.95 25.91
N ILE A 245 0.19 -7.78 26.39
CA ILE A 245 0.23 -8.22 27.78
C ILE A 245 0.89 -7.13 28.63
N CYS A 246 0.32 -6.82 29.80
CA CYS A 246 0.85 -5.79 30.71
C CYS A 246 2.35 -5.95 30.98
N MET A 247 3.12 -4.86 30.81
CA MET A 247 4.58 -4.86 30.99
C MET A 247 5.08 -5.12 32.43
N ASN A 248 4.19 -5.06 33.43
CA ASN A 248 4.57 -5.14 34.86
C ASN A 248 4.33 -6.53 35.49
N LEU A 249 4.21 -7.59 34.68
CA LEU A 249 3.95 -8.94 35.18
C LEU A 249 5.26 -9.66 35.52
N ASP A 250 5.39 -10.13 36.77
CA ASP A 250 6.53 -10.95 37.20
C ASP A 250 6.35 -12.41 36.74
N ALA A 251 7.36 -12.97 36.08
CA ALA A 251 7.32 -14.28 35.44
C ALA A 251 6.99 -15.41 36.44
N ALA A 252 7.44 -15.30 37.69
CA ALA A 252 7.16 -16.28 38.74
C ALA A 252 5.67 -16.36 39.07
N SER A 253 5.01 -15.21 39.27
CA SER A 253 3.57 -15.11 39.54
C SER A 253 2.69 -15.44 38.34
N PHE A 254 3.16 -15.14 37.12
CA PHE A 254 2.38 -15.28 35.90
C PHE A 254 2.46 -16.69 35.29
N SER A 255 3.48 -17.48 35.64
CA SER A 255 3.65 -18.85 35.14
C SER A 255 2.42 -19.75 35.32
N GLN A 256 1.67 -19.59 36.41
CA GLN A 256 0.44 -20.36 36.70
C GLN A 256 -0.78 -19.90 35.89
N HIS A 257 -0.75 -18.69 35.35
CA HIS A 257 -1.86 -18.07 34.62
C HIS A 257 -1.59 -18.00 33.11
N ASN A 258 -0.41 -18.44 32.67
CA ASN A 258 -0.03 -18.43 31.27
C ASN A 258 -0.75 -19.57 30.51
N PRO A 259 -1.55 -19.26 29.48
CA PRO A 259 -2.24 -20.28 28.69
C PRO A 259 -1.31 -21.08 27.76
N VAL A 260 -0.05 -20.66 27.60
CA VAL A 260 0.93 -21.30 26.71
C VAL A 260 1.63 -22.47 27.44
N PRO A 261 1.68 -23.67 26.85
CA PRO A 261 2.39 -24.81 27.44
C PRO A 261 3.90 -24.57 27.50
N ASP A 262 4.56 -25.26 28.43
CA ASP A 262 6.02 -25.16 28.59
C ASP A 262 6.74 -25.83 27.42
N PHE A 263 7.53 -25.04 26.70
CA PHE A 263 8.32 -25.47 25.53
C PHE A 263 9.81 -25.58 25.84
N ILE A 264 10.28 -25.26 27.06
CA ILE A 264 11.70 -25.28 27.41
C ILE A 264 12.30 -26.69 27.27
N HIS A 265 11.49 -27.71 27.56
CA HIS A 265 11.93 -29.09 27.59
C HIS A 265 11.89 -29.82 26.23
N CYS A 266 11.54 -29.13 25.13
CA CYS A 266 11.57 -29.67 23.77
C CYS A 266 10.98 -31.09 23.64
N ARG A 267 9.80 -31.30 24.24
CA ARG A 267 9.10 -32.60 24.23
C ARG A 267 8.46 -32.92 22.90
#